data_AF-A0A2G8LMD3-F1
#
_entry.id   AF-A0A2G8LMD3-F1
#
_cell.length_a   1.000
_cell.length_b   1.000
_cell.length_c   1.000
_cell.angle_alpha   90.00
_cell.angle_beta   90.00
_cell.angle_gamma   90.00
#
_symmetry.space_group_name_H-M   'P 1'
#
loop_
_entity.id
_entity.type
_entity.pdbx_description
1 polymer ?
#
loop_
_entity_poly.entity_id
_entity_poly.type
_entity_poly.pdbx_seq_one_letter_code
_entity_poly.pdbx_strand_id
1 'polypeptide(L)'
;MYRLHHLRNSLTLKWIHNRMEIIKTMRWEFGSVLPPDIKNNMSEQESQWFNRYSKSLASYMRSLGEEGLDLTQDRKPPKNLFIQVRCLMDYGEFETEDGTLVVLKKNSQHFLLRSQCEPLVRQGILEHILS
;
A
#
# COMPACT_ATOMS: atom_id res chain seq x y z
N MET A 1 -20.93 -17.97 38.12
CA MET A 1 -20.88 -18.34 36.68
C MET A 1 -20.97 -17.14 35.73
N TYR A 2 -21.90 -16.18 35.89
CA TYR A 2 -22.08 -15.04 34.96
C TYR A 2 -20.85 -14.12 34.77
N ARG A 3 -20.04 -13.90 35.82
CA ARG A 3 -18.89 -12.98 35.77
C ARG A 3 -17.73 -13.48 34.88
N LEU A 4 -17.46 -14.79 34.92
CA LEU A 4 -16.45 -15.44 34.07
C LEU A 4 -16.86 -15.44 32.59
N HIS A 5 -18.15 -15.59 32.31
CA HIS A 5 -18.70 -15.49 30.96
C HIS A 5 -18.57 -14.07 30.38
N HIS A 6 -18.90 -13.03 31.17
CA HIS A 6 -18.69 -11.64 30.77
C HIS A 6 -17.23 -11.28 30.50
N LEU A 7 -16.32 -11.74 31.36
CA LEU A 7 -14.88 -11.51 31.19
C LEU A 7 -14.34 -12.21 29.93
N ARG A 8 -14.76 -13.45 29.68
CA ARG A 8 -14.39 -14.18 28.43
C ARG A 8 -14.88 -13.45 27.19
N ASN A 9 -16.13 -13.00 27.17
CA ASN A 9 -16.68 -12.28 26.02
C ASN A 9 -15.97 -10.93 25.77
N SER A 10 -15.60 -10.22 26.84
CA SER A 10 -14.80 -8.99 26.74
C SER A 10 -13.41 -9.22 26.15
N LEU A 11 -12.72 -10.30 26.56
CA LEU A 11 -11.41 -10.66 26.01
C LEU A 11 -11.47 -11.06 24.54
N THR A 12 -12.48 -11.85 24.15
CA THR A 12 -12.70 -12.23 22.75
C THR A 12 -12.96 -11.01 21.88
N LEU A 13 -13.81 -10.08 22.33
CA LEU A 13 -14.06 -8.83 21.61
C LEU A 13 -12.78 -8.01 21.44
N LYS A 14 -11.96 -7.90 22.49
CA LYS A 14 -10.68 -7.19 22.42
C LYS A 14 -9.72 -7.82 21.42
N TRP A 15 -9.64 -9.16 21.39
CA TRP A 15 -8.80 -9.88 20.44
C TRP A 15 -9.27 -9.68 18.99
N ILE A 16 -10.58 -9.78 18.72
CA ILE A 16 -11.15 -9.52 17.39
C ILE A 16 -10.86 -8.08 16.97
N HIS A 17 -11.09 -7.10 17.85
CA HIS A 17 -10.80 -5.70 17.56
C HIS A 17 -9.33 -5.47 17.22
N ASN A 18 -8.40 -6.04 18.00
CA ASN A 18 -6.97 -5.94 17.71
C ASN A 18 -6.62 -6.53 16.34
N ARG A 19 -7.18 -7.70 15.99
CA ARG A 19 -6.97 -8.28 14.66
C ARG A 19 -7.49 -7.39 13.54
N MET A 20 -8.63 -6.75 13.74
CA MET A 20 -9.23 -5.85 12.77
C MET A 20 -8.40 -4.59 12.55
N GLU A 21 -7.81 -4.02 13.61
CA GLU A 21 -6.86 -2.90 13.48
C GLU A 21 -5.59 -3.32 12.73
N ILE A 22 -5.07 -4.54 12.94
CA ILE A 22 -3.94 -5.06 12.17
C ILE A 22 -4.31 -5.18 10.69
N ILE A 23 -5.45 -5.76 10.36
CA ILE A 23 -5.94 -5.90 8.97
C ILE A 23 -6.16 -4.52 8.33
N LYS A 24 -6.66 -3.55 9.10
CA LYS A 24 -6.76 -2.16 8.65
C LYS A 24 -5.39 -1.60 8.30
N THR A 25 -4.40 -1.74 9.18
CA THR A 25 -3.03 -1.29 8.93
C THR A 25 -2.46 -1.92 7.66
N MET A 26 -2.69 -3.21 7.42
CA MET A 26 -2.27 -3.89 6.19
C MET A 26 -2.85 -3.23 4.93
N ARG A 27 -4.11 -2.76 4.94
CA ARG A 27 -4.69 -2.01 3.82
C ARG A 27 -3.92 -0.71 3.53
N TRP A 28 -3.40 -0.05 4.56
CA TRP A 28 -2.65 1.20 4.45
C TRP A 28 -1.16 1.01 4.16
N GLU A 29 -0.64 -0.21 4.28
CA GLU A 29 0.76 -0.56 3.99
C GLU A 29 0.92 -1.23 2.64
N PHE A 30 0.10 -2.26 2.34
CA PHE A 30 0.20 -3.06 1.11
C PHE A 30 -0.78 -2.64 0.01
N GLY A 31 -1.82 -1.87 0.35
CA GLY A 31 -2.86 -1.48 -0.59
C GLY A 31 -4.04 -2.47 -0.62
N SER A 32 -4.80 -2.44 -1.72
CA SER A 32 -6.01 -3.26 -1.90
C SER A 32 -5.73 -4.74 -2.16
N VAL A 33 -4.48 -5.10 -2.50
CA VAL A 33 -4.05 -6.46 -2.77
C VAL A 33 -3.07 -6.88 -1.69
N LEU A 34 -3.43 -7.90 -0.91
CA LEU A 34 -2.57 -8.45 0.12
C LEU A 34 -1.67 -9.58 -0.45
N PRO A 35 -0.44 -9.72 0.05
CA PRO A 35 0.40 -10.88 -0.23
C PRO A 35 -0.31 -12.21 0.07
N PRO A 36 -0.05 -13.29 -0.71
CA PRO A 36 -0.68 -14.59 -0.52
C PRO A 36 -0.53 -15.15 0.90
N ASP A 37 0.65 -14.99 1.50
CA ASP A 37 0.96 -15.50 2.84
C ASP A 37 0.07 -14.87 3.92
N ILE A 38 -0.22 -13.57 3.78
CA ILE A 38 -1.12 -12.86 4.70
C ILE A 38 -2.55 -13.33 4.49
N LYS A 39 -2.98 -13.42 3.22
CA LYS A 39 -4.34 -13.82 2.86
C LYS A 39 -4.69 -15.24 3.35
N ASN A 40 -3.73 -16.16 3.30
CA ASN A 40 -3.90 -17.53 3.78
C ASN A 40 -4.09 -17.65 5.31
N ASN A 41 -3.64 -16.63 6.06
CA ASN A 41 -3.77 -16.58 7.52
C ASN A 41 -5.03 -15.83 8.01
N MET A 42 -5.89 -15.38 7.08
CA MET A 42 -7.13 -14.69 7.39
C MET A 42 -8.32 -15.64 7.36
N SER A 43 -9.28 -15.42 8.27
CA SER A 43 -10.57 -16.10 8.15
C SER A 43 -11.39 -15.55 6.97
N GLU A 44 -12.42 -16.29 6.57
CA GLU A 44 -13.35 -15.84 5.53
C GLU A 44 -14.05 -14.54 5.95
N GLN A 45 -14.44 -14.40 7.22
CA GLN A 45 -15.09 -13.21 7.74
C GLN A 45 -14.17 -11.99 7.71
N GLU A 46 -12.89 -12.18 8.04
CA GLU A 46 -11.88 -11.11 7.98
C GLU A 46 -11.60 -10.69 6.54
N SER A 47 -11.55 -11.64 5.62
CA SER A 47 -11.37 -11.37 4.20
C SER A 47 -12.54 -10.57 3.64
N GLN A 48 -13.78 -10.95 3.99
CA GLN A 48 -14.97 -10.18 3.64
C GLN A 48 -14.95 -8.78 4.25
N TRP A 49 -14.53 -8.64 5.51
CA TRP A 49 -14.41 -7.34 6.15
C TRP A 49 -13.38 -6.46 5.44
N PHE A 50 -12.19 -6.99 5.15
CA PHE A 50 -11.14 -6.27 4.42
C PHE A 50 -11.62 -5.79 3.05
N ASN A 51 -12.37 -6.63 2.33
CA ASN A 51 -12.95 -6.27 1.03
C ASN A 51 -13.97 -5.14 1.16
N ARG A 52 -14.84 -5.18 2.19
CA ARG A 52 -15.80 -4.09 2.44
C ARG A 52 -15.10 -2.79 2.82
N TYR A 53 -14.13 -2.86 3.73
CA TYR A 53 -13.32 -1.71 4.13
C TYR A 53 -12.59 -1.09 2.95
N SER A 54 -11.96 -1.91 2.10
CA SER A 54 -11.26 -1.47 0.89
C SER A 54 -12.18 -0.77 -0.10
N LYS A 55 -13.41 -1.28 -0.29
CA LYS A 55 -14.43 -0.62 -1.13
C LYS A 55 -14.86 0.72 -0.56
N SER A 56 -15.14 0.79 0.74
CA SER A 56 -15.51 2.05 1.40
C SER A 56 -14.39 3.09 1.31
N LEU A 57 -13.14 2.69 1.54
CA LEU A 57 -11.98 3.57 1.41
C LEU A 57 -11.79 4.07 -0.03
N ALA A 58 -11.91 3.19 -1.03
CA ALA A 58 -11.85 3.59 -2.42
C ALA A 58 -12.99 4.54 -2.83
N SER A 59 -14.19 4.34 -2.29
CA SER A 59 -15.30 5.28 -2.48
C SER A 59 -15.00 6.65 -1.88
N TYR A 60 -14.40 6.69 -0.69
CA TYR A 60 -14.00 7.92 -0.04
C TYR A 60 -12.90 8.65 -0.84
N MET A 61 -11.85 7.95 -1.27
CA MET A 61 -10.78 8.50 -2.09
C MET A 61 -11.31 9.16 -3.38
N ARG A 62 -12.27 8.52 -4.06
CA ARG A 62 -12.90 9.09 -5.26
C ARG A 62 -13.75 10.33 -4.97
N SER A 63 -14.28 10.46 -3.76
CA SER A 63 -15.10 11.62 -3.39
C SER A 63 -14.27 12.87 -3.05
N LEU A 64 -12.94 12.74 -3.02
CA LEU A 64 -12.02 13.84 -2.68
C LEU A 64 -11.53 14.54 -3.95
N GLY A 65 -12.05 15.73 -4.23
CA GLY A 65 -11.68 16.51 -5.43
C GLY A 65 -12.34 15.99 -6.71
N GLU A 66 -12.05 16.62 -7.85
CA GLU A 66 -12.65 16.24 -9.14
C GLU A 66 -12.07 14.93 -9.70
N GLU A 67 -10.79 14.67 -9.46
CA GLU A 67 -10.09 13.47 -9.97
C GLU A 67 -9.94 12.35 -8.92
N GLY A 68 -10.36 12.60 -7.68
CA GLY A 68 -10.09 11.71 -6.55
C GLY A 68 -8.67 11.91 -5.97
N LEU A 69 -8.47 11.42 -4.75
CA LEU A 69 -7.17 11.46 -4.07
C LEU A 69 -6.87 10.12 -3.42
N ASP A 70 -5.77 9.46 -3.84
CA ASP A 70 -5.30 8.24 -3.18
C ASP A 70 -4.54 8.55 -1.89
N LEU A 71 -5.26 8.49 -0.77
CA LEU A 71 -4.72 8.70 0.57
C LEU A 71 -3.71 7.63 1.02
N THR A 72 -3.58 6.52 0.31
CA THR A 72 -2.63 5.46 0.67
C THR A 72 -1.23 5.72 0.12
N GLN A 73 -1.07 6.75 -0.72
CA GLN A 73 0.22 7.24 -1.21
C GLN A 73 0.81 8.30 -0.27
N ASP A 74 2.11 8.56 -0.41
CA ASP A 74 2.78 9.79 0.08
C ASP A 74 2.59 10.13 1.56
N ARG A 75 2.51 9.10 2.41
CA ARG A 75 2.36 9.24 3.88
C ARG A 75 3.56 9.91 4.57
N LYS A 76 4.66 10.13 3.84
CA LYS A 76 5.84 10.86 4.30
C LYS A 76 6.03 12.08 3.39
N PRO A 77 6.36 13.25 3.96
CA PRO A 77 6.59 14.43 3.16
C PRO A 77 7.72 14.19 2.15
N PRO A 78 7.55 14.58 0.87
CA PRO A 78 8.60 14.46 -0.12
C PRO A 78 9.77 15.38 0.27
N LYS A 79 10.98 14.81 0.30
CA LYS A 79 12.21 15.60 0.57
C LYS A 79 12.67 16.36 -0.66
N ASN A 80 12.60 15.71 -1.82
CA ASN A 80 13.03 16.23 -3.12
C ASN A 80 11.97 15.86 -4.18
N LEU A 81 11.78 16.75 -5.16
CA LEU A 81 10.88 16.54 -6.30
C LEU A 81 11.41 15.45 -7.25
N PHE A 82 12.71 15.46 -7.49
CA PHE A 82 13.42 14.45 -8.27
C PHE A 82 14.24 13.55 -7.34
N ILE A 83 14.35 12.28 -7.70
CA ILE A 83 15.14 11.29 -6.97
C ILE A 83 16.01 10.47 -7.92
N GLN A 84 17.15 10.01 -7.41
CA GLN A 84 18.00 9.06 -8.12
C GLN A 84 17.58 7.64 -7.77
N VAL A 85 17.26 6.85 -8.78
CA VAL A 85 16.77 5.48 -8.63
C VAL A 85 17.66 4.49 -9.37
N ARG A 86 17.79 3.28 -8.83
CA ARG A 86 18.45 2.14 -9.47
C ARG A 86 17.42 1.08 -9.83
N CYS A 87 17.49 0.54 -11.03
CA CYS A 87 16.66 -0.60 -11.42
C CYS A 87 17.20 -1.91 -10.84
N LEU A 88 16.36 -2.66 -10.14
CA LEU A 88 16.70 -3.97 -9.58
C LEU A 88 16.48 -5.12 -10.59
N MET A 89 15.65 -4.88 -11.61
CA MET A 89 15.34 -5.83 -12.69
C MET A 89 15.11 -5.10 -14.01
N ASP A 90 15.07 -5.86 -15.11
CA ASP A 90 14.70 -5.35 -16.43
C ASP A 90 13.19 -5.12 -16.48
N TYR A 91 12.78 -3.85 -16.64
CA TYR A 91 11.38 -3.46 -16.72
C TYR A 91 10.96 -3.09 -18.15
N GLY A 92 11.92 -2.69 -19.00
CA GLY A 92 11.67 -2.33 -20.40
C GLY A 92 11.52 -0.82 -20.58
N GLU A 93 10.62 -0.39 -21.46
CA GLU A 93 10.35 1.02 -21.74
C GLU A 93 9.36 1.59 -20.72
N PHE A 94 9.74 2.69 -20.09
CA PHE A 94 8.91 3.44 -19.15
C PHE A 94 8.63 4.82 -19.74
N GLU A 95 7.36 5.16 -19.91
CA GLU A 95 6.92 6.47 -20.38
C GLU A 95 6.64 7.38 -19.18
N THR A 96 7.38 8.49 -19.11
CA THR A 96 7.12 9.56 -18.13
C THR A 96 5.89 10.37 -18.54
N GLU A 97 5.27 11.11 -17.62
CA GLU A 97 4.11 11.98 -17.92
C GLU A 97 4.40 13.04 -18.99
N ASP A 98 5.67 13.45 -19.14
CA ASP A 98 6.11 14.41 -20.17
C ASP A 98 6.29 13.74 -21.56
N GLY A 99 5.93 12.47 -21.72
CA GLY A 99 6.06 11.69 -22.96
C GLY A 99 7.48 11.20 -23.27
N THR A 100 8.44 11.36 -22.36
CA THR A 100 9.80 10.84 -22.52
C THR A 100 9.83 9.32 -22.26
N LEU A 101 10.40 8.56 -23.20
CA LEU A 101 10.62 7.12 -23.05
C LEU A 101 12.01 6.87 -22.42
N VAL A 102 12.02 6.18 -21.28
CA VAL A 102 13.22 5.81 -20.53
C VAL A 102 13.34 4.29 -20.48
N VAL A 103 14.49 3.75 -20.87
CA VAL A 103 14.72 2.30 -20.82
C VAL A 103 15.28 1.90 -19.45
N LEU A 104 14.47 1.18 -18.69
CA LEU A 104 14.80 0.66 -17.36
C LEU A 104 15.41 -0.74 -17.48
N LYS A 105 16.74 -0.80 -17.56
CA LYS A 105 17.53 -2.04 -17.50
C LYS A 105 18.07 -2.31 -16.10
N LYS A 106 18.23 -3.57 -15.73
CA LYS A 106 18.83 -4.00 -14.46
C LYS A 106 20.15 -3.28 -14.19
N ASN A 107 20.31 -2.77 -12.97
CA ASN A 107 21.45 -1.98 -12.48
C ASN A 107 21.65 -0.61 -13.15
N SER A 108 20.82 -0.20 -14.11
CA SER A 108 20.84 1.18 -14.61
C SER A 108 20.35 2.16 -13.55
N GLN A 109 20.80 3.41 -13.64
CA GLN A 109 20.42 4.48 -12.73
C GLN A 109 19.80 5.64 -13.50
N HIS A 110 18.74 6.22 -12.95
CA HIS A 110 17.98 7.29 -13.59
C HIS A 110 17.66 8.38 -12.56
N PHE A 111 17.50 9.62 -13.03
CA PHE A 111 17.07 10.74 -12.21
C PHE A 111 15.71 11.20 -12.71
N LEU A 112 14.66 10.85 -11.96
CA LEU A 112 13.27 10.96 -12.40
C LEU A 112 12.41 11.62 -11.32
N LEU A 113 11.23 12.08 -11.73
CA LEU A 113 10.24 12.61 -10.80
C LEU A 113 9.84 11.55 -9.78
N ARG A 114 9.77 11.95 -8.52
CA ARG A 114 9.45 11.07 -7.42
C ARG A 114 8.06 10.46 -7.56
N SER A 115 7.07 11.25 -7.95
CA SER A 115 5.67 10.81 -8.18
C SER A 115 5.60 9.62 -9.13
N GLN A 116 6.42 9.62 -10.19
CA GLN A 116 6.47 8.60 -11.22
C GLN A 116 7.23 7.33 -10.76
N CYS A 117 8.21 7.49 -9.87
CA CYS A 117 9.03 6.39 -9.36
C CYS A 117 8.41 5.65 -8.16
N GLU A 118 7.66 6.35 -7.30
CA GLU A 118 7.14 5.80 -6.04
C GLU A 118 6.36 4.48 -6.23
N PRO A 119 5.50 4.31 -7.26
CA PRO A 119 4.81 3.05 -7.53
C PRO A 119 5.79 1.90 -7.83
N LEU A 120 6.80 2.15 -8.66
CA LEU A 120 7.80 1.15 -9.05
C LEU A 120 8.75 0.81 -7.90
N VAL A 121 9.06 1.78 -7.02
CA VAL A 121 9.83 1.55 -5.80
C VAL A 121 9.07 0.63 -4.85
N ARG A 122 7.76 0.83 -4.67
CA ARG A 122 6.94 -0.03 -3.81
C ARG A 122 6.76 -1.45 -4.36
N GLN A 123 6.77 -1.60 -5.67
CA GLN A 123 6.76 -2.91 -6.34
C GLN A 123 8.12 -3.63 -6.26
N GLY A 124 9.18 -2.96 -5.77
CA GLY A 124 10.52 -3.54 -5.71
C GLY A 124 11.24 -3.61 -7.06
N ILE A 125 10.77 -2.86 -8.05
CA ILE A 125 11.43 -2.74 -9.36
C ILE A 125 12.55 -1.71 -9.30
N LEU A 126 12.34 -0.62 -8.57
CA LEU A 126 13.30 0.46 -8.37
C LEU A 126 13.74 0.53 -6.90
N GLU A 127 14.99 0.95 -6.69
CA GLU A 127 15.54 1.29 -5.38
C GLU A 127 15.93 2.78 -5.37
N HIS A 128 15.49 3.51 -4.36
CA HIS A 128 15.90 4.91 -4.16
C HIS A 128 17.32 4.96 -3.59
N ILE A 129 18.23 5.60 -4.32
CA ILE A 129 19.60 5.83 -3.85
C ILE A 129 19.58 7.07 -2.95
N LEU A 130 19.72 6.85 -1.64
CA LEU A 130 19.87 7.93 -0.67
C LEU A 130 21.29 8.50 -0.78
N SER A 131 21.41 9.70 -1.33
CA SER A 131 22.59 10.56 -1.16
C SER A 131 22.42 11.48 0.04
#